data_AF-W2U1T1-F1
#
_entry.id   AF-W2U1T1-F1
#
_cell.length_a   1.000
_cell.length_b   1.000
_cell.length_c   1.000
_cell.angle_alpha   90.00
_cell.angle_beta   90.00
_cell.angle_gamma   90.00
#
_symmetry.space_group_name_H-M   'P 1'
#
loop_
_entity.id
_entity.type
_entity.pdbx_description
1 polymer ?
#
loop_
_entity_poly.entity_id
_entity_poly.type
_entity_poly.pdbx_seq_one_letter_code
_entity_poly.pdbx_strand_id
1 'polypeptide(L)'
;MPRELNGVHSNNSAASLSSLCDGLPHEERRKALNNHFCGIQKQYDDTVAEIEKAKNSIEEARVKYENMNDMIRTLEQLRCSLEQHIRTVRLNESSFAGTSSVLEYDAAKSRTNNLISVIKAKSQWDRARELLKEEGQEDQQKMYECLADMQTSQETLAKFVPSGFDTKEFEDMKDRFLAWQSAALIFAIQQADFEKLAEIQKTYESLGRKDEFVSIFRRVSINRLREFSADGPSVQSIIDALYKELEFVFTHHHKVLRRFLDDDAASTLLFEAIQEGLKELDLTDSFSNRISADENPIELLQKTSQFLDTRSDLLSKTPYLTNISHQLRTEVVHDLETPFRSALTTYVLSKINAVDLKCAVPKDSRMTNLPAFSTSPHEYITSAGQELLQLFHLWEQFFLDDNVVHSFYIALKKKFEGEELFKKTVADVANSVITEFVSSVGDPTTYSKEVAKQFHADTVFLKDAFEDLRTGNVEQLSALEARLKNVLKV
;
A
#
# COMPACT_ATOMS: atom_id res chain seq x y z
N MET A 1 77.73 32.47 -39.82
CA MET A 1 77.92 33.89 -39.47
C MET A 1 79.33 34.06 -38.93
N PRO A 2 80.17 34.92 -39.54
CA PRO A 2 81.53 35.14 -39.07
C PRO A 2 81.51 36.17 -37.94
N ARG A 3 82.02 35.80 -36.76
CA ARG A 3 82.32 36.75 -35.68
C ARG A 3 83.82 37.00 -35.67
N GLU A 4 84.14 38.20 -36.14
CA GLU A 4 85.29 39.05 -35.84
C GLU A 4 86.31 38.48 -34.83
N LEU A 5 87.47 38.09 -35.35
CA LEU A 5 88.70 37.96 -34.59
C LEU A 5 89.18 39.37 -34.24
N ASN A 6 88.74 39.87 -33.09
CA ASN A 6 89.33 41.05 -32.47
C ASN A 6 90.80 40.74 -32.12
N GLY A 7 91.70 41.39 -32.85
CA GLY A 7 93.11 41.42 -32.54
C GLY A 7 93.31 42.00 -31.15
N VAL A 8 93.77 41.16 -30.22
CA VAL A 8 94.30 41.63 -28.94
C VAL A 8 95.61 42.35 -29.24
N HIS A 9 95.56 43.67 -29.08
CA HIS A 9 96.68 44.58 -29.11
C HIS A 9 97.80 44.11 -28.17
N SER A 10 98.92 43.66 -28.75
CA SER A 10 100.22 43.74 -28.08
C SER A 10 100.67 45.19 -28.11
N ASN A 11 100.09 46.00 -27.22
CA ASN A 11 100.58 47.34 -26.93
C ASN A 11 101.60 47.26 -25.80
N ASN A 12 102.75 47.91 -26.03
CA ASN A 12 103.76 48.35 -25.07
C ASN A 12 104.75 47.31 -24.50
N SER A 13 105.84 47.08 -25.22
CA SER A 13 107.17 46.94 -24.59
C SER A 13 108.35 47.39 -25.46
N ALA A 14 108.13 48.17 -26.52
CA ALA A 14 109.21 48.73 -27.33
C ALA A 14 109.72 50.07 -26.77
N ALA A 15 110.05 50.11 -25.48
CA ALA A 15 110.97 51.14 -25.00
C ALA A 15 112.36 50.76 -25.51
N SER A 16 112.92 51.54 -26.44
CA SER A 16 114.31 51.34 -26.89
C SER A 16 115.20 51.28 -25.65
N LEU A 17 115.98 50.20 -25.50
CA LEU A 17 116.86 49.94 -24.35
C LEU A 17 117.76 51.14 -24.01
N SER A 18 118.04 52.01 -25.00
CA SER A 18 118.74 53.28 -24.81
C SER A 18 118.03 54.23 -23.83
N SER A 19 116.71 54.39 -23.94
CA SER A 19 115.90 55.30 -23.10
C SER A 19 115.77 54.88 -21.63
N LEU A 20 115.94 53.58 -21.33
CA LEU A 20 115.92 53.04 -19.97
C LEU A 20 117.23 53.29 -19.21
N CYS A 21 118.28 53.69 -19.93
CA CYS A 21 119.66 53.68 -19.46
C CYS A 21 120.33 55.06 -19.46
N ASP A 22 119.74 56.06 -20.11
CA ASP A 22 120.32 57.39 -20.29
C ASP A 22 120.34 58.19 -18.98
N GLY A 23 121.51 58.72 -18.63
CA GLY A 23 121.74 59.59 -17.47
C GLY A 23 121.88 58.88 -16.10
N LEU A 24 121.59 57.59 -16.00
CA LEU A 24 121.67 56.85 -14.73
C LEU A 24 123.10 56.32 -14.44
N PRO A 25 123.58 56.35 -13.18
CA PRO A 25 124.83 55.69 -12.79
C PRO A 25 124.78 54.18 -13.00
N HIS A 26 125.95 53.55 -13.18
CA HIS A 26 126.10 52.16 -13.64
C HIS A 26 125.25 51.14 -12.86
N GLU A 27 125.13 51.31 -11.54
CA GLU A 27 124.39 50.40 -10.66
C GLU A 27 122.87 50.52 -10.82
N GLU A 28 122.36 51.74 -11.03
CA GLU A 28 120.95 52.00 -11.32
C GLU A 28 120.56 51.53 -12.72
N ARG A 29 121.46 51.68 -13.70
CA ARG A 29 121.32 51.14 -15.06
C ARG A 29 121.16 49.62 -15.05
N ARG A 30 122.03 48.93 -14.30
CA ARG A 30 121.95 47.46 -14.12
C ARG A 30 120.63 47.06 -13.47
N LYS A 31 120.17 47.81 -12.46
CA LYS A 31 118.89 47.56 -11.78
C LYS A 31 117.68 47.79 -12.72
N ALA A 32 117.68 48.84 -13.54
CA ALA A 32 116.63 49.13 -14.50
C ALA A 32 116.53 48.07 -15.61
N LEU A 33 117.67 47.65 -16.17
CA LEU A 33 117.75 46.55 -17.14
C LEU A 33 117.29 45.22 -16.54
N ASN A 34 117.69 44.90 -15.31
CA ASN A 34 117.25 43.68 -14.64
C ASN A 34 115.74 43.70 -14.34
N ASN A 35 115.20 44.85 -13.93
CA ASN A 35 113.76 45.00 -13.73
C ASN A 35 112.97 44.88 -15.04
N HIS A 36 113.49 45.43 -16.15
CA HIS A 36 112.89 45.28 -17.47
C HIS A 36 112.97 43.83 -17.98
N PHE A 37 114.11 43.16 -17.77
CA PHE A 37 114.28 41.75 -18.09
C PHE A 37 113.33 40.88 -17.26
N CYS A 38 113.22 41.11 -15.94
CA CYS A 38 112.23 40.44 -15.10
C CYS A 38 110.79 40.74 -15.54
N GLY A 39 110.51 41.96 -16.02
CA GLY A 39 109.21 42.34 -16.59
C GLY A 39 108.88 41.59 -17.87
N ILE A 40 109.83 41.48 -18.81
CA ILE A 40 109.70 40.70 -20.04
C ILE A 40 109.57 39.21 -19.71
N GLN A 41 110.42 38.68 -18.82
CA GLN A 41 110.37 37.28 -18.42
C GLN A 41 109.03 36.95 -17.79
N LYS A 42 108.52 37.83 -16.90
CA LYS A 42 107.19 37.68 -16.32
C LYS A 42 106.09 37.75 -17.39
N GLN A 43 106.15 38.69 -18.33
CA GLN A 43 105.19 38.76 -19.44
C GLN A 43 105.24 37.51 -20.31
N TYR A 44 106.42 36.98 -20.59
CA TYR A 44 106.62 35.74 -21.33
C TYR A 44 106.02 34.56 -20.57
N ASP A 45 106.34 34.41 -19.29
CA ASP A 45 105.82 33.34 -18.43
C ASP A 45 104.29 33.42 -18.28
N ASP A 46 103.74 34.63 -18.10
CA ASP A 46 102.30 34.89 -18.04
C ASP A 46 101.63 34.52 -19.39
N THR A 47 102.24 34.89 -20.52
CA THR A 47 101.73 34.56 -21.86
C THR A 47 101.79 33.05 -22.12
N VAL A 48 102.87 32.37 -21.72
CA VAL A 48 103.00 30.92 -21.84
C VAL A 48 101.95 30.22 -20.97
N ALA A 49 101.73 30.69 -19.74
CA ALA A 49 100.68 30.17 -18.86
C ALA A 49 99.27 30.37 -19.44
N GLU A 50 99.00 31.54 -20.05
CA GLU A 50 97.73 31.78 -20.75
C GLU A 50 97.55 30.89 -21.98
N ILE A 51 98.62 30.65 -22.76
CA ILE A 51 98.60 29.72 -23.91
C ILE A 51 98.36 28.29 -23.44
N GLU A 52 99.02 27.83 -22.37
CA GLU A 52 98.78 26.50 -21.81
C GLU A 52 97.35 26.35 -21.29
N LYS A 53 96.82 27.37 -20.62
CA LYS A 53 95.43 27.41 -20.18
C LYS A 53 94.45 27.36 -21.36
N ALA A 54 94.72 28.11 -22.42
CA ALA A 54 93.92 28.09 -23.63
C ALA A 54 93.98 26.73 -24.34
N LYS A 55 95.17 26.13 -24.44
CA LYS A 55 95.38 24.78 -24.99
C LYS A 55 94.58 23.73 -24.21
N ASN A 56 94.65 23.77 -22.87
CA ASN A 56 93.90 22.84 -22.02
C ASN A 56 92.39 23.03 -22.21
N SER A 57 91.92 24.29 -22.30
CA SER A 57 90.50 24.58 -22.57
C SER A 57 90.05 24.09 -23.95
N ILE A 58 90.89 24.20 -24.98
CA ILE A 58 90.61 23.68 -26.33
C ILE A 58 90.55 22.16 -26.33
N GLU A 59 91.47 21.49 -25.64
CA GLU A 59 91.48 20.02 -25.57
C GLU A 59 90.26 19.50 -24.80
N GLU A 60 89.87 20.13 -23.69
CA GLU A 60 88.61 19.82 -23.01
C GLU A 60 87.39 20.02 -23.93
N ALA A 61 87.37 21.09 -24.73
CA ALA A 61 86.30 21.30 -25.70
C ALA A 61 86.29 20.21 -26.77
N ARG A 62 87.46 19.77 -27.25
CA ARG A 62 87.58 18.69 -28.24
C ARG A 62 87.00 17.37 -27.70
N VAL A 63 87.37 16.99 -26.48
CA VAL A 63 86.85 15.78 -25.82
C VAL A 63 85.34 15.87 -25.62
N LYS A 64 84.81 17.05 -25.24
CA LYS A 64 83.35 17.27 -25.14
C LYS A 64 82.65 17.09 -26.49
N TYR A 65 83.23 17.59 -27.59
CA TYR A 65 82.68 17.39 -28.94
C TYR A 65 82.73 15.93 -29.40
N GLU A 66 83.81 15.21 -29.11
CA GLU A 66 83.92 13.77 -29.39
C GLU A 66 82.83 12.99 -28.64
N ASN A 67 82.66 13.24 -27.34
CA ASN A 67 81.60 12.62 -26.53
C ASN A 67 80.18 12.95 -27.05
N MET A 68 79.96 14.18 -27.51
CA MET A 68 78.67 14.58 -28.07
C MET A 68 78.38 13.89 -29.40
N ASN A 69 79.38 13.67 -30.25
CA ASN A 69 79.23 12.91 -31.48
C ASN A 69 78.91 11.43 -31.23
N ASP A 70 79.52 10.82 -30.22
CA ASP A 70 79.19 9.45 -29.82
C ASP A 70 77.77 9.35 -29.25
N MET A 71 77.33 10.36 -28.49
CA MET A 71 75.93 10.46 -28.04
C MET A 71 74.95 10.58 -29.21
N ILE A 72 75.26 11.40 -30.21
CA ILE A 72 74.42 11.52 -31.42
C ILE A 72 74.31 10.18 -32.15
N ARG A 73 75.42 9.44 -32.29
CA ARG A 73 75.42 8.11 -32.91
C ARG A 73 74.57 7.11 -32.15
N THR A 74 74.68 7.08 -30.82
CA THR A 74 73.88 6.16 -29.99
C THR A 74 72.39 6.52 -30.01
N LEU A 75 72.05 7.82 -30.03
CA LEU A 75 70.67 8.27 -30.19
C LEU A 75 70.09 7.90 -31.57
N GLU A 76 70.87 8.00 -32.64
CA GLU A 76 70.40 7.60 -33.99
C GLU A 76 70.23 6.08 -34.10
N GLN A 77 71.11 5.30 -33.46
CA GLN A 77 70.94 3.85 -33.36
C GLN A 77 69.68 3.47 -32.56
N LEU A 78 69.45 4.14 -31.43
CA LEU A 78 68.25 3.93 -30.63
C LEU A 78 66.99 4.27 -31.42
N ARG A 79 67.01 5.39 -32.15
CA ARG A 79 65.91 5.79 -33.03
C ARG A 79 65.66 4.75 -34.11
N CYS A 80 66.68 4.29 -34.83
CA CYS A 80 66.55 3.24 -35.84
C CYS A 80 65.96 1.95 -35.23
N SER A 81 66.45 1.55 -34.06
CA SER A 81 65.96 0.38 -33.33
C SER A 81 64.49 0.53 -32.93
N LEU A 82 64.10 1.70 -32.41
CA LEU A 82 62.72 2.00 -32.02
C LEU A 82 61.79 2.00 -33.24
N GLU A 83 62.20 2.64 -34.34
CA GLU A 83 61.43 2.64 -35.59
C GLU A 83 61.24 1.20 -36.13
N GLN A 84 62.29 0.37 -36.04
CA GLN A 84 62.20 -1.04 -36.42
C GLN A 84 61.26 -1.81 -35.48
N HIS A 85 61.34 -1.59 -34.16
CA HIS A 85 60.45 -2.21 -33.19
C HIS A 85 58.99 -1.82 -33.43
N ILE A 86 58.71 -0.55 -33.71
CA ILE A 86 57.37 -0.05 -34.04
C ILE A 86 56.84 -0.69 -35.33
N ARG A 87 57.68 -0.82 -36.37
CA ARG A 87 57.29 -1.51 -37.61
C ARG A 87 56.96 -2.97 -37.35
N THR A 88 57.80 -3.67 -36.57
CA THR A 88 57.56 -5.07 -36.21
C THR A 88 56.28 -5.23 -35.39
N VAL A 89 56.01 -4.35 -34.44
CA VAL A 89 54.76 -4.36 -33.64
C VAL A 89 53.55 -4.13 -34.55
N ARG A 90 53.59 -3.14 -35.45
CA ARG A 90 52.48 -2.90 -36.41
C ARG A 90 52.24 -4.04 -37.38
N LEU A 91 53.30 -4.71 -37.85
CA LEU A 91 53.15 -5.91 -38.67
C LEU A 91 52.52 -7.05 -37.86
N ASN A 92 52.91 -7.19 -36.59
CA ASN A 92 52.37 -8.21 -35.69
C ASN A 92 50.97 -7.89 -35.12
N GLU A 93 50.51 -6.64 -35.16
CA GLU A 93 49.12 -6.27 -34.84
C GLU A 93 48.11 -7.00 -35.75
N SER A 94 48.51 -7.29 -37.00
CA SER A 94 47.70 -8.09 -37.93
C SER A 94 47.80 -9.61 -37.69
N SER A 95 48.81 -10.07 -36.94
CA SER A 95 49.05 -11.49 -36.63
C SER A 95 48.59 -11.91 -35.24
N PHE A 96 48.38 -10.96 -34.32
CA PHE A 96 47.54 -11.23 -33.16
C PHE A 96 46.14 -11.49 -33.69
N ALA A 97 45.62 -12.70 -33.45
CA ALA A 97 44.21 -12.98 -33.62
C ALA A 97 43.47 -11.82 -32.94
N GLY A 98 42.90 -10.91 -33.75
CA GLY A 98 42.55 -9.57 -33.29
C GLY A 98 41.63 -9.66 -32.08
N THR A 99 41.61 -8.66 -31.22
CA THR A 99 40.64 -8.56 -30.12
C THR A 99 39.21 -8.93 -30.55
N SER A 100 38.83 -8.70 -31.82
CA SER A 100 37.62 -9.23 -32.46
C SER A 100 37.47 -10.75 -32.37
N SER A 101 38.48 -11.53 -32.74
CA SER A 101 38.45 -12.99 -32.66
C SER A 101 38.32 -13.50 -31.22
N VAL A 102 38.96 -12.85 -30.25
CA VAL A 102 38.80 -13.18 -28.82
C VAL A 102 37.36 -12.91 -28.36
N LEU A 103 36.79 -11.77 -28.76
CA LEU A 103 35.37 -11.45 -28.48
C LEU A 103 34.42 -12.41 -29.18
N GLU A 104 34.72 -12.85 -30.39
CA GLU A 104 33.96 -13.87 -31.12
C GLU A 104 34.02 -15.24 -30.40
N TYR A 105 35.20 -15.63 -29.90
CA TYR A 105 35.38 -16.83 -29.08
C TYR A 105 34.62 -16.73 -27.75
N ASP A 106 34.66 -15.59 -27.07
CA ASP A 106 33.91 -15.38 -25.83
C ASP A 106 32.40 -15.40 -26.08
N ALA A 107 31.93 -14.79 -27.17
CA ALA A 107 30.54 -14.85 -27.59
C ALA A 107 30.12 -16.28 -27.99
N ALA A 108 30.99 -17.04 -28.66
CA ALA A 108 30.74 -18.44 -28.97
C ALA A 108 30.71 -19.30 -27.70
N LYS A 109 31.64 -19.07 -26.75
CA LYS A 109 31.67 -19.75 -25.45
C LYS A 109 30.42 -19.45 -24.62
N SER A 110 29.97 -18.20 -24.59
CA SER A 110 28.71 -17.80 -23.96
C SER A 110 27.52 -18.52 -24.58
N ARG A 111 27.41 -18.53 -25.91
CA ARG A 111 26.36 -19.29 -26.64
C ARG A 111 26.40 -20.79 -26.32
N THR A 112 27.59 -21.39 -26.29
CA THR A 112 27.77 -22.81 -25.95
C THR A 112 27.35 -23.10 -24.51
N ASN A 113 27.73 -22.26 -23.55
CA ASN A 113 27.30 -22.39 -22.15
C ASN A 113 25.78 -22.28 -22.01
N ASN A 114 25.16 -21.35 -22.73
CA ASN A 114 23.70 -21.21 -22.75
C ASN A 114 23.03 -22.46 -23.35
N LEU A 115 23.55 -22.99 -24.45
CA LEU A 115 23.05 -24.22 -25.06
C LEU A 115 23.18 -25.43 -24.12
N ILE A 116 24.31 -25.57 -23.41
CA ILE A 116 24.51 -26.61 -22.40
C ILE A 116 23.45 -26.50 -21.29
N SER A 117 23.18 -25.28 -20.81
CA SER A 117 22.14 -25.04 -19.79
C SER A 117 20.75 -25.42 -20.28
N VAL A 118 20.40 -25.08 -21.53
CA VAL A 118 19.13 -25.47 -22.16
C VAL A 118 19.01 -26.98 -22.29
N ILE A 119 20.06 -27.67 -22.76
CA ILE A 119 20.06 -29.13 -22.91
C ILE A 119 19.90 -29.81 -21.55
N LYS A 120 20.63 -29.35 -20.53
CA LYS A 120 20.52 -29.89 -19.16
C LYS A 120 19.12 -29.70 -18.59
N ALA A 121 18.56 -28.49 -18.67
CA ALA A 121 17.22 -28.21 -18.20
C ALA A 121 16.16 -29.04 -18.92
N LYS A 122 16.26 -29.19 -20.25
CA LYS A 122 15.36 -30.06 -21.02
C LYS A 122 15.47 -31.52 -20.58
N SER A 123 16.68 -32.04 -20.45
CA SER A 123 16.90 -33.42 -20.01
C SER A 123 16.38 -33.67 -18.59
N GLN A 124 16.50 -32.69 -17.69
CA GLN A 124 15.98 -32.79 -16.32
C GLN A 124 14.45 -32.75 -16.31
N TRP A 125 13.85 -31.84 -17.07
CA TRP A 125 12.39 -31.78 -17.26
C TRP A 125 11.82 -33.10 -17.75
N ASP A 126 12.36 -33.63 -18.85
CA ASP A 126 11.87 -34.88 -19.45
C ASP A 126 12.00 -36.05 -18.45
N ARG A 127 13.12 -36.12 -17.71
CA ARG A 127 13.32 -37.15 -16.68
C ARG A 127 12.31 -37.04 -15.54
N ALA A 128 12.11 -35.84 -14.98
CA ALA A 128 11.19 -35.62 -13.86
C ALA A 128 9.74 -35.89 -14.28
N ARG A 129 9.37 -35.53 -15.52
CA ARG A 129 8.05 -35.81 -16.10
C ARG A 129 7.79 -37.32 -16.24
N GLU A 130 8.76 -38.10 -16.72
CA GLU A 130 8.58 -39.55 -16.83
C GLU A 130 8.49 -40.23 -15.45
N LEU A 131 9.28 -39.79 -14.46
CA LEU A 131 9.17 -40.28 -13.08
C LEU A 131 7.79 -40.04 -12.46
N LEU A 132 7.17 -38.88 -12.75
CA LEU A 132 5.80 -38.57 -12.32
C LEU A 132 4.75 -39.49 -12.93
N LYS A 133 4.96 -39.97 -14.18
CA LYS A 133 4.05 -40.91 -14.84
C LYS A 133 4.18 -42.34 -14.31
N GLU A 134 5.39 -42.77 -13.98
CA GLU A 134 5.70 -44.16 -13.63
C GLU A 134 5.49 -44.47 -12.14
N GLU A 135 5.91 -43.58 -11.24
CA GLU A 135 5.96 -43.86 -9.79
C GLU A 135 5.43 -42.72 -8.90
N GLY A 136 5.25 -41.52 -9.45
CA GLY A 136 5.06 -40.29 -8.67
C GLY A 136 3.64 -39.98 -8.17
N GLN A 137 2.64 -40.83 -8.42
CA GLN A 137 1.25 -40.52 -8.01
C GLN A 137 0.94 -40.85 -6.55
N GLU A 138 1.64 -41.80 -5.93
CA GLU A 138 1.31 -42.26 -4.56
C GLU A 138 2.21 -41.65 -3.46
N ASP A 139 3.42 -41.20 -3.81
CA ASP A 139 4.39 -40.62 -2.87
C ASP A 139 4.49 -39.10 -3.03
N GLN A 140 3.97 -38.37 -2.04
CA GLN A 140 3.90 -36.91 -2.04
C GLN A 140 5.27 -36.23 -2.03
N GLN A 141 6.26 -36.84 -1.38
CA GLN A 141 7.61 -36.28 -1.33
C GLN A 141 8.28 -36.40 -2.70
N LYS A 142 8.14 -37.56 -3.35
CA LYS A 142 8.62 -37.75 -4.73
C LYS A 142 7.89 -36.86 -5.73
N MET A 143 6.58 -36.67 -5.57
CA MET A 143 5.80 -35.76 -6.40
C MET A 143 6.35 -34.33 -6.28
N TYR A 144 6.59 -33.86 -5.05
CA TYR A 144 7.19 -32.55 -4.80
C TYR A 144 8.56 -32.40 -5.46
N GLU A 145 9.47 -33.37 -5.25
CA GLU A 145 10.83 -33.33 -5.80
C GLU A 145 10.80 -33.24 -7.34
N CYS A 146 9.94 -34.03 -8.00
CA CYS A 146 9.79 -33.99 -9.45
C CYS A 146 9.22 -32.63 -9.93
N LEU A 147 8.22 -32.09 -9.24
CA LEU A 147 7.64 -30.79 -9.59
C LEU A 147 8.64 -29.63 -9.40
N ALA A 148 9.47 -29.68 -8.35
CA ALA A 148 10.52 -28.70 -8.11
C ALA A 148 11.63 -28.77 -9.17
N ASP A 149 12.02 -29.97 -9.59
CA ASP A 149 12.96 -30.18 -10.69
C ASP A 149 12.42 -29.66 -12.02
N MET A 150 11.14 -29.91 -12.29
CA MET A 150 10.43 -29.36 -13.45
C MET A 150 10.38 -27.83 -13.39
N GLN A 151 10.04 -27.24 -12.24
CA GLN A 151 9.99 -25.78 -12.07
C GLN A 151 11.36 -25.14 -12.32
N THR A 152 12.42 -25.68 -11.74
CA THR A 152 13.80 -25.20 -11.94
C THR A 152 14.22 -25.27 -13.42
N SER A 153 13.81 -26.33 -14.10
CA SER A 153 14.06 -26.52 -15.53
C SER A 153 13.30 -25.47 -16.36
N GLN A 154 12.04 -25.21 -16.05
CA GLN A 154 11.21 -24.20 -16.70
C GLN A 154 11.79 -22.80 -16.52
N GLU A 155 12.22 -22.42 -15.31
CA GLU A 155 12.84 -21.12 -15.03
C GLU A 155 14.15 -20.91 -15.81
N THR A 156 14.92 -21.98 -15.96
CA THR A 156 16.16 -21.94 -16.76
C THR A 156 15.83 -21.75 -18.24
N LEU A 157 14.80 -22.44 -18.74
CA LEU A 157 14.43 -22.40 -20.15
C LEU A 157 13.69 -21.13 -20.55
N ALA A 158 12.87 -20.56 -19.66
CA ALA A 158 12.16 -19.30 -19.88
C ALA A 158 13.11 -18.13 -20.22
N LYS A 159 14.37 -18.19 -19.78
CA LYS A 159 15.42 -17.22 -20.12
C LYS A 159 15.85 -17.27 -21.60
N PHE A 160 15.59 -18.38 -22.29
CA PHE A 160 16.08 -18.64 -23.65
C PHE A 160 14.96 -18.91 -24.67
N VAL A 161 13.80 -19.41 -24.21
CA VAL A 161 12.65 -19.75 -25.06
C VAL A 161 11.41 -19.05 -24.49
N PRO A 162 10.89 -18.00 -25.15
CA PRO A 162 9.76 -17.21 -24.65
C PRO A 162 8.46 -17.98 -24.42
N SER A 163 8.28 -19.13 -25.09
CA SER A 163 7.07 -19.93 -25.01
C SER A 163 7.10 -21.08 -23.98
N GLY A 164 8.25 -21.34 -23.33
CA GLY A 164 8.41 -22.47 -22.39
C GLY A 164 8.05 -23.84 -22.98
N PHE A 165 7.97 -24.86 -22.12
CA PHE A 165 7.28 -26.13 -22.45
C PHE A 165 5.78 -26.04 -22.12
N ASP A 166 5.00 -26.98 -22.67
CA ASP A 166 3.55 -27.14 -22.49
C ASP A 166 3.10 -26.83 -21.05
N THR A 167 2.68 -25.58 -20.84
CA THR A 167 2.58 -24.98 -19.50
C THR A 167 1.37 -25.48 -18.75
N LYS A 168 0.31 -25.85 -19.47
CA LYS A 168 -0.98 -26.12 -18.84
C LYS A 168 -0.99 -27.41 -18.02
N GLU A 169 -0.48 -28.50 -18.58
CA GLU A 169 -0.41 -29.80 -17.86
C GLU A 169 0.45 -29.66 -16.59
N PHE A 170 1.56 -28.92 -16.67
CA PHE A 170 2.43 -28.70 -15.52
C PHE A 170 1.77 -27.85 -14.43
N GLU A 171 1.13 -26.74 -14.79
CA GLU A 171 0.41 -25.93 -13.82
C GLU A 171 -0.76 -26.69 -13.19
N ASP A 172 -1.51 -27.48 -13.96
CA ASP A 172 -2.58 -28.35 -13.43
C ASP A 172 -2.04 -29.37 -12.40
N MET A 173 -0.82 -29.91 -12.61
CA MET A 173 -0.18 -30.81 -11.65
C MET A 173 0.22 -30.10 -10.37
N LYS A 174 0.77 -28.88 -10.46
CA LYS A 174 1.06 -28.07 -9.27
C LYS A 174 -0.20 -27.77 -8.48
N ASP A 175 -1.27 -27.34 -9.16
CA ASP A 175 -2.52 -26.97 -8.51
C ASP A 175 -3.11 -28.14 -7.71
N ARG A 176 -3.05 -29.37 -8.26
CA ARG A 176 -3.48 -30.59 -7.54
C ARG A 176 -2.64 -30.87 -6.29
N PHE A 177 -1.31 -30.77 -6.42
CA PHE A 177 -0.39 -31.00 -5.31
C PHE A 177 -0.59 -29.94 -4.20
N LEU A 178 -0.69 -28.67 -4.58
CA LEU A 178 -0.88 -27.55 -3.65
C LEU A 178 -2.28 -27.56 -3.01
N ALA A 179 -3.32 -27.99 -3.73
CA ALA A 179 -4.65 -28.18 -3.14
C ALA A 179 -4.67 -29.26 -2.06
N TRP A 180 -3.82 -30.29 -2.18
CA TRP A 180 -3.63 -31.25 -1.09
C TRP A 180 -2.89 -30.61 0.09
N GLN A 181 -1.83 -29.84 -0.17
CA GLN A 181 -1.04 -29.18 0.88
C GLN A 181 -1.79 -28.02 1.56
N SER A 182 -2.80 -27.43 0.90
CA SER A 182 -3.50 -26.25 1.40
C SER A 182 -4.21 -26.51 2.73
N ALA A 183 -4.70 -27.72 2.97
CA ALA A 183 -5.28 -28.08 4.26
C ALA A 183 -4.24 -28.00 5.39
N ALA A 184 -3.04 -28.54 5.17
CA ALA A 184 -1.94 -28.48 6.13
C ALA A 184 -1.49 -27.03 6.38
N LEU A 185 -1.50 -26.18 5.35
CA LEU A 185 -1.23 -24.75 5.47
C LEU A 185 -2.27 -24.05 6.34
N ILE A 186 -3.56 -24.27 6.09
CA ILE A 186 -4.65 -23.69 6.90
C ILE A 186 -4.48 -24.07 8.37
N PHE A 187 -4.23 -25.34 8.68
CA PHE A 187 -3.99 -25.79 10.05
C PHE A 187 -2.76 -25.13 10.68
N ALA A 188 -1.66 -25.01 9.94
CA ALA A 188 -0.44 -24.38 10.43
C ALA A 188 -0.62 -22.87 10.70
N ILE A 189 -1.40 -22.17 9.87
CA ILE A 189 -1.79 -20.76 10.09
C ILE A 189 -2.59 -20.63 11.40
N GLN A 190 -3.60 -21.47 11.58
CA GLN A 190 -4.47 -21.43 12.76
C GLN A 190 -3.68 -21.70 14.05
N GLN A 191 -2.75 -22.67 14.03
CA GLN A 191 -1.92 -23.02 15.18
C GLN A 191 -0.71 -22.10 15.40
N ALA A 192 -0.45 -21.17 14.47
CA ALA A 192 0.79 -20.39 14.42
C ALA A 192 2.05 -21.27 14.50
N ASP A 193 2.02 -22.41 13.80
CA ASP A 193 3.14 -23.34 13.71
C ASP A 193 4.18 -22.81 12.71
N PHE A 194 5.12 -22.00 13.21
CA PHE A 194 6.10 -21.31 12.39
C PHE A 194 7.06 -22.25 11.66
N GLU A 195 7.39 -23.39 12.25
CA GLU A 195 8.31 -24.36 11.64
C GLU A 195 7.66 -25.00 10.43
N LYS A 196 6.42 -25.48 10.59
CA LYS A 196 5.65 -26.06 9.50
C LYS A 196 5.29 -25.04 8.43
N LEU A 197 4.99 -23.80 8.81
CA LEU A 197 4.72 -22.73 7.85
C LEU A 197 5.95 -22.38 7.00
N ALA A 198 7.15 -22.35 7.59
CA ALA A 198 8.38 -22.11 6.85
C ALA A 198 8.69 -23.25 5.86
N GLU A 199 8.42 -24.50 6.25
CA GLU A 199 8.54 -25.66 5.37
C GLU A 199 7.57 -25.57 4.19
N ILE A 200 6.29 -25.30 4.45
CA ILE A 200 5.26 -25.16 3.41
C ILE A 200 5.57 -23.97 2.50
N GLN A 201 5.99 -22.83 3.06
CA GLN A 201 6.39 -21.66 2.26
C GLN A 201 7.50 -22.03 1.27
N LYS A 202 8.53 -22.76 1.73
CA LYS A 202 9.63 -23.20 0.87
C LYS A 202 9.13 -24.08 -0.28
N THR A 203 8.14 -24.94 -0.03
CA THR A 203 7.47 -25.72 -1.08
C THR A 203 6.74 -24.83 -2.10
N TYR A 204 5.96 -23.84 -1.65
CA TYR A 204 5.28 -22.92 -2.57
C TYR A 204 6.27 -22.05 -3.36
N GLU A 205 7.35 -21.58 -2.73
CA GLU A 205 8.39 -20.79 -3.38
C GLU A 205 9.16 -21.61 -4.41
N SER A 206 9.53 -22.86 -4.12
CA SER A 206 10.23 -23.73 -5.08
C SER A 206 9.38 -24.14 -6.28
N LEU A 207 8.05 -24.01 -6.17
CA LEU A 207 7.09 -24.23 -7.26
C LEU A 207 6.69 -22.94 -7.98
N GLY A 208 7.24 -21.79 -7.58
CA GLY A 208 6.92 -20.49 -8.16
C GLY A 208 5.52 -19.97 -7.84
N ARG A 209 4.92 -20.42 -6.72
CA ARG A 209 3.54 -20.11 -6.30
C ARG A 209 3.47 -19.33 -4.99
N LYS A 210 4.46 -18.47 -4.72
CA LYS A 210 4.52 -17.66 -3.49
C LYS A 210 3.25 -16.81 -3.27
N ASP A 211 2.68 -16.27 -4.34
CA ASP A 211 1.47 -15.45 -4.25
C ASP A 211 0.24 -16.24 -3.79
N GLU A 212 0.17 -17.53 -4.11
CA GLU A 212 -0.92 -18.40 -3.64
C GLU A 212 -0.80 -18.73 -2.17
N PHE A 213 0.42 -18.97 -1.69
CA PHE A 213 0.70 -19.13 -0.26
C PHE A 213 0.15 -17.92 0.52
N VAL A 214 0.42 -16.72 0.03
CA VAL A 214 -0.06 -15.46 0.59
C VAL A 214 -1.59 -15.33 0.46
N SER A 215 -2.17 -15.69 -0.69
CA SER A 215 -3.62 -15.67 -0.92
C SER A 215 -4.38 -16.57 0.05
N ILE A 216 -3.80 -17.69 0.49
CA ILE A 216 -4.44 -18.59 1.46
C ILE A 216 -4.63 -17.91 2.83
N PHE A 217 -3.70 -17.05 3.27
CA PHE A 217 -3.90 -16.26 4.49
C PHE A 217 -5.11 -15.33 4.41
N ARG A 218 -5.32 -14.68 3.25
CA ARG A 218 -6.51 -13.86 2.99
C ARG A 218 -7.77 -14.71 3.12
N ARG A 219 -7.82 -15.86 2.45
CA ARG A 219 -8.98 -16.78 2.51
C ARG A 219 -9.26 -17.30 3.91
N VAL A 220 -8.22 -17.66 4.67
CA VAL A 220 -8.37 -18.12 6.06
C VAL A 220 -8.97 -17.01 6.93
N SER A 221 -8.50 -15.77 6.76
CA SER A 221 -9.02 -14.62 7.51
C SER A 221 -10.48 -14.31 7.17
N ILE A 222 -10.85 -14.33 5.88
CA ILE A 222 -12.24 -14.15 5.42
C ILE A 222 -13.14 -15.25 5.98
N ASN A 223 -12.75 -16.52 5.79
CA ASN A 223 -13.53 -17.67 6.24
C ASN A 223 -13.75 -17.64 7.75
N ARG A 224 -12.75 -17.18 8.53
CA ARG A 224 -12.86 -17.07 9.97
C ARG A 224 -13.95 -16.06 10.40
N LEU A 225 -14.06 -14.95 9.69
CA LEU A 225 -15.12 -13.96 9.93
C LEU A 225 -16.48 -14.47 9.43
N ARG A 226 -16.53 -15.15 8.29
CA ARG A 226 -17.77 -15.74 7.77
C ARG A 226 -18.34 -16.84 8.68
N GLU A 227 -17.48 -17.60 9.35
CA GLU A 227 -17.85 -18.64 10.32
C GLU A 227 -18.09 -18.09 11.74
N PHE A 228 -18.03 -16.77 11.93
CA PHE A 228 -18.33 -16.14 13.21
C PHE A 228 -19.75 -16.47 13.65
N SER A 229 -19.90 -17.06 14.85
CA SER A 229 -21.22 -17.27 15.44
C SER A 229 -21.65 -16.04 16.25
N ALA A 230 -22.78 -15.46 15.87
CA ALA A 230 -23.40 -14.32 16.55
C ALA A 230 -24.30 -14.75 17.74
N ASP A 231 -23.87 -15.75 18.52
CA ASP A 231 -24.59 -16.24 19.69
C ASP A 231 -24.31 -15.38 20.92
N GLY A 232 -24.96 -14.22 21.00
CA GLY A 232 -24.91 -13.33 22.18
C GLY A 232 -26.27 -13.19 22.86
N PRO A 233 -26.33 -12.98 24.20
CA PRO A 233 -27.58 -12.67 24.90
C PRO A 233 -28.16 -11.28 24.57
N SER A 234 -27.38 -10.39 23.93
CA SER A 234 -27.78 -9.02 23.56
C SER A 234 -27.05 -8.53 22.31
N VAL A 235 -27.54 -7.45 21.68
CA VAL A 235 -26.86 -6.80 20.54
C VAL A 235 -25.43 -6.37 20.92
N GLN A 236 -25.23 -5.80 22.11
CA GLN A 236 -23.90 -5.35 22.56
C GLN A 236 -22.93 -6.52 22.77
N SER A 237 -23.41 -7.68 23.22
CA SER A 237 -22.55 -8.87 23.39
C SER A 237 -22.14 -9.49 22.05
N ILE A 238 -23.02 -9.45 21.04
CA ILE A 238 -22.67 -9.85 19.66
C ILE A 238 -21.59 -8.91 19.11
N ILE A 239 -21.80 -7.59 19.22
CA ILE A 239 -20.83 -6.59 18.76
C ILE A 239 -19.49 -6.74 19.50
N ASP A 240 -19.51 -6.98 20.81
CA ASP A 240 -18.30 -7.21 21.61
C ASP A 240 -17.52 -8.45 21.16
N ALA A 241 -18.24 -9.55 20.90
CA ALA A 241 -17.65 -10.78 20.40
C ALA A 241 -17.02 -10.57 19.02
N LEU A 242 -17.69 -9.81 18.14
CA LEU A 242 -17.18 -9.49 16.82
C LEU A 242 -15.92 -8.62 16.88
N TYR A 243 -15.88 -7.60 17.75
CA TYR A 243 -14.67 -6.81 17.97
C TYR A 243 -13.49 -7.67 18.46
N LYS A 244 -13.74 -8.59 19.39
CA LYS A 244 -12.72 -9.54 19.88
C LYS A 244 -12.22 -10.47 18.78
N GLU A 245 -13.13 -10.95 17.92
CA GLU A 245 -12.75 -11.81 16.80
C GLU A 245 -11.92 -11.04 15.77
N LEU A 246 -12.27 -9.79 15.45
CA LEU A 246 -11.47 -8.93 14.58
C LEU A 246 -10.09 -8.63 15.15
N GLU A 247 -10.01 -8.31 16.44
CA GLU A 247 -8.74 -8.10 17.14
C GLU A 247 -7.90 -9.38 17.11
N PHE A 248 -8.51 -10.54 17.34
CA PHE A 248 -7.85 -11.83 17.24
C PHE A 248 -7.33 -12.10 15.82
N VAL A 249 -8.19 -12.01 14.80
CA VAL A 249 -7.82 -12.24 13.40
C VAL A 249 -6.67 -11.32 12.99
N PHE A 250 -6.78 -10.03 13.29
CA PHE A 250 -5.73 -9.07 12.97
C PHE A 250 -4.44 -9.41 13.74
N THR A 251 -4.45 -9.46 15.06
CA THR A 251 -3.23 -9.63 15.87
C THR A 251 -2.57 -11.00 15.66
N HIS A 252 -3.35 -12.08 15.61
CA HIS A 252 -2.86 -13.44 15.43
C HIS A 252 -2.31 -13.65 14.03
N HIS A 253 -3.10 -13.37 12.98
CA HIS A 253 -2.62 -13.58 11.62
C HIS A 253 -1.53 -12.58 11.23
N HIS A 254 -1.53 -11.35 11.77
CA HIS A 254 -0.46 -10.38 11.51
C HIS A 254 0.87 -10.84 12.11
N LYS A 255 0.84 -11.36 13.35
CA LYS A 255 2.02 -11.95 14.00
C LYS A 255 2.61 -13.10 13.20
N VAL A 256 1.77 -13.88 12.51
CA VAL A 256 2.21 -14.96 11.63
C VAL A 256 2.73 -14.43 10.29
N LEU A 257 1.95 -13.58 9.61
CA LEU A 257 2.25 -13.04 8.29
C LEU A 257 3.53 -12.20 8.24
N ARG A 258 3.84 -11.42 9.28
CA ARG A 258 5.06 -10.60 9.36
C ARG A 258 6.37 -11.41 9.36
N ARG A 259 6.29 -12.74 9.45
CA ARG A 259 7.43 -13.64 9.26
C ARG A 259 7.76 -13.87 7.78
N PHE A 260 6.78 -13.63 6.91
CA PHE A 260 6.82 -13.96 5.49
C PHE A 260 6.74 -12.73 4.59
N LEU A 261 6.06 -11.68 5.08
CA LEU A 261 5.89 -10.39 4.44
C LEU A 261 6.46 -9.28 5.34
N ASP A 262 6.75 -8.14 4.75
CA ASP A 262 6.99 -6.92 5.52
C ASP A 262 5.71 -6.46 6.26
N ASP A 263 5.90 -5.60 7.25
CA ASP A 263 4.83 -5.20 8.18
C ASP A 263 3.67 -4.48 7.45
N ASP A 264 3.99 -3.66 6.44
CA ASP A 264 3.00 -2.90 5.68
C ASP A 264 2.21 -3.81 4.74
N ALA A 265 2.89 -4.73 4.04
CA ALA A 265 2.23 -5.71 3.18
C ALA A 265 1.34 -6.68 3.98
N ALA A 266 1.80 -7.16 5.14
CA ALA A 266 1.01 -8.00 6.03
C ALA A 266 -0.24 -7.28 6.55
N SER A 267 -0.08 -6.02 6.96
CA SER A 267 -1.19 -5.18 7.45
C SER A 267 -2.22 -4.92 6.34
N THR A 268 -1.75 -4.58 5.13
CA THR A 268 -2.62 -4.31 3.98
C THR A 268 -3.44 -5.54 3.58
N LEU A 269 -2.78 -6.71 3.49
CA LEU A 269 -3.47 -7.95 3.15
C LEU A 269 -4.57 -8.30 4.15
N LEU A 270 -4.27 -8.20 5.45
CA LEU A 270 -5.26 -8.50 6.49
C LEU A 270 -6.38 -7.49 6.53
N PHE A 271 -6.07 -6.21 6.31
CA PHE A 271 -7.08 -5.17 6.22
C PHE A 271 -8.09 -5.47 5.10
N GLU A 272 -7.59 -5.77 3.89
CA GLU A 272 -8.45 -6.16 2.76
C GLU A 272 -9.26 -7.42 3.06
N ALA A 273 -8.64 -8.44 3.66
CA ALA A 273 -9.31 -9.69 4.03
C ALA A 273 -10.43 -9.46 5.05
N ILE A 274 -10.19 -8.60 6.05
CA ILE A 274 -11.17 -8.25 7.07
C ILE A 274 -12.33 -7.46 6.46
N GLN A 275 -12.05 -6.49 5.60
CA GLN A 275 -13.09 -5.73 4.91
C GLN A 275 -13.98 -6.61 4.03
N GLU A 276 -13.39 -7.59 3.35
CA GLU A 276 -14.14 -8.56 2.54
C GLU A 276 -14.97 -9.49 3.43
N GLY A 277 -14.37 -10.05 4.49
CA GLY A 277 -15.09 -10.91 5.43
C GLY A 277 -16.24 -10.22 6.16
N LEU A 278 -16.10 -8.93 6.50
CA LEU A 278 -17.18 -8.14 7.11
C LEU A 278 -18.34 -7.89 6.15
N LYS A 279 -18.10 -7.76 4.85
CA LYS A 279 -19.17 -7.61 3.85
C LYS A 279 -19.93 -8.90 3.58
N GLU A 280 -19.30 -10.05 3.82
CA GLU A 280 -19.94 -11.37 3.70
C GLU A 280 -20.69 -11.79 4.98
N LEU A 281 -20.44 -11.10 6.10
CA LEU A 281 -21.10 -11.36 7.37
C LEU A 281 -22.50 -10.74 7.35
N ASP A 282 -23.52 -11.52 7.71
CA ASP A 282 -24.89 -11.05 7.86
C ASP A 282 -25.35 -11.26 9.31
N LEU A 283 -25.54 -10.16 10.03
CA LEU A 283 -26.00 -10.16 11.42
C LEU A 283 -27.51 -9.87 11.54
N THR A 284 -28.23 -9.68 10.43
CA THR A 284 -29.62 -9.24 10.40
C THR A 284 -30.53 -10.16 11.23
N ASP A 285 -30.44 -11.48 11.02
CA ASP A 285 -31.25 -12.46 11.73
C ASP A 285 -30.87 -12.53 13.21
N SER A 286 -29.57 -12.46 13.51
CA SER A 286 -29.03 -12.49 14.86
C SER A 286 -29.52 -11.30 15.70
N PHE A 287 -29.55 -10.10 15.10
CA PHE A 287 -30.12 -8.91 15.72
C PHE A 287 -31.64 -8.97 15.82
N SER A 288 -32.35 -9.45 14.79
CA SER A 288 -33.81 -9.61 14.82
C SER A 288 -34.27 -10.49 15.99
N ASN A 289 -33.54 -11.56 16.29
CA ASN A 289 -33.83 -12.46 17.40
C ASN A 289 -33.55 -11.87 18.79
N ARG A 290 -32.98 -10.66 18.88
CA ARG A 290 -32.57 -10.02 20.13
C ARG A 290 -33.25 -8.69 20.39
N ILE A 291 -33.65 -8.00 19.33
CA ILE A 291 -34.43 -6.77 19.44
C ILE A 291 -35.88 -7.21 19.68
N SER A 292 -36.29 -7.27 20.96
CA SER A 292 -37.66 -7.62 21.33
C SER A 292 -38.61 -6.43 21.12
N ALA A 293 -39.90 -6.72 20.98
CA ALA A 293 -40.95 -5.69 20.96
C ALA A 293 -41.22 -5.06 22.34
N ASP A 294 -40.64 -5.60 23.40
CA ASP A 294 -40.90 -5.18 24.79
C ASP A 294 -39.91 -4.10 25.26
N GLU A 295 -38.69 -4.04 24.72
CA GLU A 295 -37.73 -2.96 25.00
C GLU A 295 -37.96 -1.80 24.02
N ASN A 296 -37.88 -0.56 24.52
CA ASN A 296 -37.98 0.64 23.69
C ASN A 296 -36.85 0.61 22.64
N PRO A 297 -37.16 0.46 21.34
CA PRO A 297 -36.13 0.34 20.31
C PRO A 297 -35.22 1.58 20.32
N ILE A 298 -35.76 2.79 20.51
CA ILE A 298 -34.95 4.02 20.50
C ILE A 298 -33.85 4.00 21.57
N GLU A 299 -34.15 3.54 22.77
CA GLU A 299 -33.16 3.38 23.84
C GLU A 299 -32.10 2.34 23.48
N LEU A 300 -32.50 1.24 22.86
CA LEU A 300 -31.57 0.20 22.41
C LEU A 300 -30.61 0.72 21.33
N LEU A 301 -31.09 1.55 20.41
CA LEU A 301 -30.25 2.18 19.38
C LEU A 301 -29.24 3.15 20.01
N GLN A 302 -29.68 3.99 20.95
CA GLN A 302 -28.80 4.91 21.69
C GLN A 302 -27.71 4.16 22.47
N LYS A 303 -28.09 3.11 23.22
CA LYS A 303 -27.13 2.25 23.93
C LYS A 303 -26.13 1.60 22.97
N THR A 304 -26.60 1.15 21.81
CA THR A 304 -25.75 0.51 20.80
C THR A 304 -24.78 1.50 20.15
N SER A 305 -25.24 2.71 19.81
CA SER A 305 -24.37 3.77 19.29
C SER A 305 -23.28 4.15 20.30
N GLN A 306 -23.65 4.43 21.56
CA GLN A 306 -22.70 4.75 22.62
C GLN A 306 -21.68 3.62 22.83
N PHE A 307 -22.12 2.36 22.72
CA PHE A 307 -21.24 1.21 22.83
C PHE A 307 -20.24 1.14 21.66
N LEU A 308 -20.69 1.38 20.43
CA LEU A 308 -19.83 1.42 19.23
C LEU A 308 -18.79 2.54 19.33
N ASP A 309 -19.17 3.73 19.79
CA ASP A 309 -18.25 4.86 19.98
C ASP A 309 -17.18 4.53 21.04
N THR A 310 -17.61 4.02 22.20
CA THR A 310 -16.69 3.62 23.27
C THR A 310 -15.68 2.57 22.81
N ARG A 311 -16.13 1.62 21.97
CA ARG A 311 -15.27 0.56 21.42
C ARG A 311 -14.31 1.08 20.37
N SER A 312 -14.76 1.98 19.50
CA SER A 312 -13.91 2.64 18.51
C SER A 312 -12.75 3.40 19.17
N ASP A 313 -13.03 4.14 20.24
CA ASP A 313 -12.01 4.88 20.99
C ASP A 313 -10.95 3.96 21.61
N LEU A 314 -11.34 2.76 22.07
CA LEU A 314 -10.41 1.77 22.61
C LEU A 314 -9.45 1.21 21.55
N LEU A 315 -9.94 1.03 20.32
CA LEU A 315 -9.17 0.45 19.20
C LEU A 315 -8.32 1.49 18.45
N SER A 316 -8.64 2.78 18.59
CA SER A 316 -7.92 3.89 17.95
C SER A 316 -6.42 3.99 18.27
N LYS A 317 -5.95 3.26 19.29
CA LYS A 317 -4.53 3.18 19.67
C LYS A 317 -3.64 2.50 18.63
N THR A 318 -4.22 1.76 17.70
CA THR A 318 -3.51 1.10 16.60
C THR A 318 -4.05 1.65 15.27
N PRO A 319 -3.23 2.35 14.44
CA PRO A 319 -3.70 3.06 13.24
C PRO A 319 -4.52 2.19 12.29
N TYR A 320 -4.11 0.93 12.12
CA TYR A 320 -4.79 -0.04 11.25
C TYR A 320 -6.15 -0.49 11.77
N LEU A 321 -6.34 -0.53 13.10
CA LEU A 321 -7.61 -0.93 13.72
C LEU A 321 -8.65 0.19 13.68
N THR A 322 -8.23 1.45 13.56
CA THR A 322 -9.16 2.59 13.40
C THR A 322 -10.02 2.45 12.15
N ASN A 323 -9.40 2.12 11.01
CA ASN A 323 -10.13 1.94 9.75
C ASN A 323 -11.04 0.70 9.80
N ILE A 324 -10.59 -0.38 10.43
CA ILE A 324 -11.39 -1.60 10.63
C ILE A 324 -12.60 -1.30 11.53
N SER A 325 -12.40 -0.55 12.61
CA SER A 325 -13.49 -0.15 13.52
C SER A 325 -14.53 0.72 12.81
N HIS A 326 -14.10 1.64 11.94
CA HIS A 326 -15.01 2.44 11.13
C HIS A 326 -15.82 1.57 10.15
N GLN A 327 -15.17 0.61 9.47
CA GLN A 327 -15.88 -0.33 8.59
C GLN A 327 -16.87 -1.18 9.37
N LEU A 328 -16.46 -1.74 10.52
CA LEU A 328 -17.33 -2.55 11.37
C LEU A 328 -18.56 -1.75 11.81
N ARG A 329 -18.39 -0.50 12.23
CA ARG A 329 -19.51 0.37 12.59
C ARG A 329 -20.49 0.51 11.43
N THR A 330 -19.98 0.67 10.22
CA THR A 330 -20.81 0.79 9.00
C THR A 330 -21.63 -0.47 8.77
N GLU A 331 -21.02 -1.66 8.81
CA GLU A 331 -21.73 -2.93 8.58
C GLU A 331 -22.72 -3.26 9.72
N VAL A 332 -22.35 -3.02 10.99
CA VAL A 332 -23.26 -3.21 12.13
C VAL A 332 -24.49 -2.32 12.02
N VAL A 333 -24.32 -1.05 11.62
CA VAL A 333 -25.45 -0.14 11.42
C VAL A 333 -26.34 -0.61 10.27
N HIS A 334 -25.74 -1.07 9.17
CA HIS A 334 -26.47 -1.63 8.04
C HIS A 334 -27.34 -2.83 8.46
N ASP A 335 -26.76 -3.78 9.18
CA ASP A 335 -27.47 -5.00 9.61
C ASP A 335 -28.50 -4.74 10.71
N LEU A 336 -28.35 -3.66 11.48
CA LEU A 336 -29.35 -3.22 12.46
C LEU A 336 -30.56 -2.52 11.83
N GLU A 337 -30.46 -2.01 10.60
CA GLU A 337 -31.50 -1.17 10.00
C GLU A 337 -32.85 -1.91 9.91
N THR A 338 -32.86 -3.11 9.32
CA THR A 338 -34.08 -3.89 9.11
C THR A 338 -34.69 -4.41 10.41
N PRO A 339 -33.92 -5.05 11.31
CA PRO A 339 -34.42 -5.52 12.60
C PRO A 339 -35.00 -4.39 13.44
N PHE A 340 -34.32 -3.23 13.45
CA PHE A 340 -34.75 -2.06 14.20
C PHE A 340 -36.07 -1.49 13.70
N ARG A 341 -36.19 -1.32 12.37
CA ARG A 341 -37.41 -0.85 11.74
C ARG A 341 -38.59 -1.75 12.05
N SER A 342 -38.39 -3.06 12.01
CA SER A 342 -39.40 -4.07 12.34
C SER A 342 -39.85 -3.97 13.79
N ALA A 343 -38.91 -3.92 14.73
CA ALA A 343 -39.20 -3.81 16.16
C ALA A 343 -39.89 -2.49 16.52
N LEU A 344 -39.48 -1.38 15.93
CA LEU A 344 -40.10 -0.07 16.10
C LEU A 344 -41.53 -0.04 15.59
N THR A 345 -41.78 -0.60 14.40
CA THR A 345 -43.13 -0.75 13.86
C THR A 345 -44.00 -1.59 14.81
N THR A 346 -43.46 -2.72 15.29
CA THR A 346 -44.17 -3.61 16.22
C THR A 346 -44.45 -2.95 17.55
N TYR A 347 -43.50 -2.19 18.09
CA TYR A 347 -43.64 -1.44 19.34
C TYR A 347 -44.74 -0.37 19.23
N VAL A 348 -44.72 0.41 18.14
CA VAL A 348 -45.76 1.43 17.89
C VAL A 348 -47.13 0.75 17.73
N LEU A 349 -47.22 -0.33 16.95
CA LEU A 349 -48.45 -1.09 16.77
C LEU A 349 -48.93 -1.76 18.06
N SER A 350 -48.05 -2.25 18.93
CA SER A 350 -48.45 -2.87 20.20
C SER A 350 -49.02 -1.84 21.18
N LYS A 351 -48.50 -0.61 21.18
CA LYS A 351 -49.09 0.52 21.93
C LYS A 351 -50.46 0.91 21.37
N ILE A 352 -50.63 0.85 20.05
CA ILE A 352 -51.91 1.11 19.39
C ILE A 352 -52.91 -0.04 19.62
N ASN A 353 -52.48 -1.30 19.65
CA ASN A 353 -53.34 -2.49 19.78
C ASN A 353 -53.63 -2.90 21.23
N ALA A 354 -52.79 -2.54 22.19
CA ALA A 354 -53.08 -2.69 23.63
C ALA A 354 -54.25 -1.79 24.08
N VAL A 355 -54.70 -0.91 23.20
CA VAL A 355 -55.99 -0.24 23.27
C VAL A 355 -57.09 -1.26 22.96
N ASP A 356 -57.67 -1.83 24.02
CA ASP A 356 -58.80 -2.74 23.91
C ASP A 356 -60.04 -2.03 23.32
N LEU A 357 -60.21 -2.11 22.00
CA LEU A 357 -61.42 -1.67 21.29
C LEU A 357 -62.68 -2.48 21.68
N LYS A 358 -62.55 -3.47 22.58
CA LYS A 358 -63.67 -4.20 23.21
C LYS A 358 -63.99 -3.73 24.62
N CYS A 359 -63.73 -2.47 24.97
CA CYS A 359 -64.39 -1.88 26.12
C CYS A 359 -65.91 -1.82 25.86
N ALA A 360 -66.59 -2.82 26.44
CA ALA A 360 -68.02 -2.96 26.49
C ALA A 360 -68.69 -1.62 26.78
N VAL A 361 -69.73 -1.32 26.01
CA VAL A 361 -70.70 -0.26 26.29
C VAL A 361 -70.95 -0.18 27.80
N PRO A 362 -70.56 0.91 28.48
CA PRO A 362 -71.09 1.16 29.80
C PRO A 362 -72.59 1.34 29.62
N LYS A 363 -73.37 0.35 30.04
CA LYS A 363 -74.78 0.55 30.36
C LYS A 363 -74.81 1.47 31.57
N ASP A 364 -74.62 2.76 31.37
CA ASP A 364 -75.13 3.76 32.30
C ASP A 364 -75.86 4.85 31.53
N SER A 365 -77.18 4.62 31.52
CA SER A 365 -78.20 5.62 31.33
C SER A 365 -78.00 6.80 32.28
N ARG A 366 -78.20 8.00 31.72
CA ARG A 366 -78.52 9.30 32.35
C ARG A 366 -77.38 10.31 32.42
N MET A 367 -77.12 10.94 31.27
CA MET A 367 -76.97 12.40 31.22
C MET A 367 -77.88 12.97 30.14
N THR A 368 -79.14 13.18 30.51
CA THR A 368 -80.00 14.14 29.82
C THR A 368 -79.56 15.54 30.21
N ASN A 369 -79.28 16.37 29.20
CA ASN A 369 -79.08 17.83 29.22
C ASN A 369 -77.63 18.33 29.10
N LEU A 370 -76.98 18.04 27.96
CA LEU A 370 -76.00 18.96 27.36
C LEU A 370 -76.29 19.11 25.85
N PRO A 371 -76.03 20.28 25.24
CA PRO A 371 -76.25 20.49 23.81
C PRO A 371 -75.39 19.53 22.99
N ALA A 372 -75.96 18.96 21.95
CA ALA A 372 -75.31 18.00 21.04
C ALA A 372 -74.28 18.65 20.11
N PHE A 373 -73.29 19.35 20.66
CA PHE A 373 -72.13 19.86 19.93
C PHE A 373 -70.85 19.42 20.65
N SER A 374 -70.09 18.56 19.98
CA SER A 374 -68.81 17.96 20.40
C SER A 374 -68.92 16.69 21.26
N THR A 375 -68.95 15.53 20.60
CA THR A 375 -68.43 14.29 21.19
C THR A 375 -66.91 14.43 21.23
N SER A 376 -66.29 14.35 22.41
CA SER A 376 -64.83 14.35 22.52
C SER A 376 -64.26 13.06 21.92
N PRO A 377 -63.06 13.10 21.31
CA PRO A 377 -62.36 11.88 20.92
C PRO A 377 -62.16 10.99 22.16
N HIS A 378 -62.19 9.68 21.94
CA HIS A 378 -61.97 8.74 23.03
C HIS A 378 -60.59 8.92 23.63
N GLU A 379 -60.49 8.66 24.94
CA GLU A 379 -59.26 8.78 25.71
C GLU A 379 -58.11 7.97 25.09
N TYR A 380 -58.40 6.81 24.48
CA TYR A 380 -57.39 6.00 23.81
C TYR A 380 -56.82 6.65 22.55
N ILE A 381 -57.66 7.32 21.75
CA ILE A 381 -57.22 8.05 20.56
C ILE A 381 -56.39 9.25 20.97
N THR A 382 -56.81 9.94 22.03
CA THR A 382 -56.05 11.08 22.54
C THR A 382 -54.69 10.66 23.10
N SER A 383 -54.62 9.53 23.83
CA SER A 383 -53.37 8.99 24.34
C SER A 383 -52.45 8.49 23.22
N ALA A 384 -52.96 7.75 22.25
CA ALA A 384 -52.19 7.30 21.09
C ALA A 384 -51.66 8.47 20.26
N GLY A 385 -52.47 9.50 20.04
CA GLY A 385 -52.04 10.72 19.35
C GLY A 385 -50.95 11.49 20.12
N GLN A 386 -51.06 11.59 21.45
CA GLN A 386 -50.04 12.22 22.29
C GLN A 386 -48.73 11.43 22.33
N GLU A 387 -48.79 10.09 22.41
CA GLU A 387 -47.61 9.23 22.38
C GLU A 387 -46.91 9.30 21.01
N LEU A 388 -47.66 9.30 19.92
CA LEU A 388 -47.11 9.52 18.58
C LEU A 388 -46.41 10.88 18.47
N LEU A 389 -47.04 11.96 18.93
CA LEU A 389 -46.43 13.29 18.96
C LEU A 389 -45.13 13.32 19.77
N GLN A 390 -45.11 12.70 20.95
CA GLN A 390 -43.90 12.59 21.77
C GLN A 390 -42.80 11.78 21.07
N LEU A 391 -43.16 10.65 20.47
CA LEU A 391 -42.23 9.80 19.71
C LEU A 391 -41.60 10.56 18.55
N PHE A 392 -42.39 11.36 17.83
CA PHE A 392 -41.91 12.17 16.73
C PHE A 392 -41.05 13.35 17.18
N HIS A 393 -41.32 13.97 18.33
CA HIS A 393 -40.41 14.94 18.92
C HIS A 393 -39.06 14.32 19.35
N LEU A 394 -39.07 13.09 19.87
CA LEU A 394 -37.86 12.33 20.15
C LEU A 394 -37.06 12.02 18.87
N TRP A 395 -37.74 11.69 17.78
CA TRP A 395 -37.10 11.47 16.48
C TRP A 395 -36.55 12.76 15.87
N GLU A 396 -37.26 13.87 16.00
CA GLU A 396 -36.76 15.18 15.56
C GLU A 396 -35.44 15.49 16.26
N GLN A 397 -35.34 15.25 17.57
CA GLN A 397 -34.08 15.37 18.32
C GLN A 397 -33.01 14.38 17.85
N PHE A 398 -33.40 13.15 17.49
CA PHE A 398 -32.49 12.11 17.02
C PHE A 398 -31.87 12.43 15.66
N PHE A 399 -32.64 13.02 14.74
CA PHE A 399 -32.15 13.42 13.41
C PHE A 399 -31.47 14.80 13.38
N LEU A 400 -31.40 15.50 14.51
CA LEU A 400 -30.52 16.65 14.71
C LEU A 400 -29.07 16.25 15.04
N ASP A 401 -28.80 14.96 15.32
CA ASP A 401 -27.44 14.46 15.51
C ASP A 401 -26.79 14.13 14.15
N ASP A 402 -25.78 14.92 13.78
CA ASP A 402 -25.02 14.75 12.53
C ASP A 402 -24.42 13.34 12.38
N ASN A 403 -24.08 12.66 13.47
CA ASN A 403 -23.53 11.31 13.41
C ASN A 403 -24.60 10.27 13.03
N VAL A 404 -25.82 10.46 13.51
CA VAL A 404 -26.97 9.63 13.14
C VAL A 404 -27.29 9.82 11.67
N VAL A 405 -27.40 11.08 11.24
CA VAL A 405 -27.66 11.43 9.83
C VAL A 405 -26.56 10.88 8.92
N HIS A 406 -25.29 11.01 9.33
CA HIS A 406 -24.16 10.46 8.58
C HIS A 406 -24.16 8.93 8.53
N SER A 407 -24.58 8.26 9.60
CA SER A 407 -24.71 6.79 9.64
C SER A 407 -25.79 6.30 8.66
N PHE A 408 -26.94 7.00 8.60
CA PHE A 408 -27.99 6.72 7.61
C PHE A 408 -27.55 7.05 6.18
N TYR A 409 -26.78 8.13 5.97
CA TYR A 409 -26.20 8.48 4.67
C TYR A 409 -25.34 7.34 4.11
N ILE A 410 -24.47 6.80 4.97
CA ILE A 410 -23.58 5.69 4.61
C ILE A 410 -24.40 4.42 4.31
N ALA A 411 -25.33 4.06 5.19
CA ALA A 411 -26.15 2.85 5.04
C ALA A 411 -27.02 2.88 3.77
N LEU A 412 -27.68 3.99 3.49
CA LEU A 412 -28.62 4.12 2.37
C LEU A 412 -27.94 4.51 1.04
N LYS A 413 -26.63 4.80 1.05
CA LYS A 413 -25.84 5.32 -0.10
C LYS A 413 -26.53 6.49 -0.81
N LYS A 414 -27.29 7.28 -0.08
CA LYS A 414 -28.08 8.41 -0.61
C LYS A 414 -27.90 9.60 0.31
N LYS A 415 -27.58 10.74 -0.28
CA LYS A 415 -27.49 12.02 0.43
C LYS A 415 -28.89 12.45 0.84
N PHE A 416 -29.23 12.19 2.08
CA PHE A 416 -30.37 12.79 2.75
C PHE A 416 -29.85 13.86 3.70
N GLU A 417 -30.51 15.01 3.72
CA GLU A 417 -30.40 15.93 4.85
C GLU A 417 -31.24 15.35 6.00
N GLY A 418 -30.83 15.56 7.27
CA GLY A 418 -31.50 14.96 8.44
C GLY A 418 -33.01 15.22 8.46
N GLU A 419 -33.42 16.39 7.97
CA GLU A 419 -34.82 16.78 7.82
C GLU A 419 -35.58 15.96 6.76
N GLU A 420 -34.95 15.57 5.65
CA GLU A 420 -35.58 14.73 4.62
C GLU A 420 -35.78 13.30 5.12
N LEU A 421 -34.78 12.75 5.81
CA LEU A 421 -34.85 11.41 6.37
C LEU A 421 -35.93 11.34 7.46
N PHE A 422 -35.95 12.32 8.36
CA PHE A 422 -37.00 12.48 9.36
C PHE A 422 -38.39 12.54 8.71
N LYS A 423 -38.61 13.44 7.73
CA LYS A 423 -39.90 13.56 7.03
C LYS A 423 -40.35 12.24 6.42
N LYS A 424 -39.43 11.49 5.81
CA LYS A 424 -39.75 10.20 5.18
C LYS A 424 -40.12 9.14 6.22
N THR A 425 -39.34 8.98 7.29
CA THR A 425 -39.62 7.99 8.33
C THR A 425 -40.93 8.31 9.06
N VAL A 426 -41.17 9.61 9.33
CA VAL A 426 -42.42 10.11 9.90
C VAL A 426 -43.61 9.78 9.00
N ALA A 427 -43.49 10.01 7.68
CA ALA A 427 -44.53 9.68 6.72
C ALA A 427 -44.79 8.16 6.65
N ASP A 428 -43.75 7.31 6.64
CA ASP A 428 -43.89 5.86 6.57
C ASP A 428 -44.61 5.27 7.80
N VAL A 429 -44.27 5.76 9.01
CA VAL A 429 -44.96 5.35 10.24
C VAL A 429 -46.39 5.88 10.27
N ALA A 430 -46.61 7.15 9.95
CA ALA A 430 -47.94 7.74 9.91
C ALA A 430 -48.87 7.00 8.93
N ASN A 431 -48.38 6.70 7.71
CA ASN A 431 -49.14 5.94 6.73
C ASN A 431 -49.51 4.53 7.23
N SER A 432 -48.62 3.88 7.97
CA SER A 432 -48.87 2.56 8.54
C SER A 432 -49.96 2.61 9.62
N VAL A 433 -49.87 3.58 10.54
CA VAL A 433 -50.88 3.79 11.58
C VAL A 433 -52.25 4.16 10.98
N ILE A 434 -52.26 5.05 9.99
CA ILE A 434 -53.48 5.45 9.28
C ILE A 434 -54.13 4.23 8.60
N THR A 435 -53.34 3.43 7.88
CA THR A 435 -53.84 2.25 7.17
C THR A 435 -54.45 1.24 8.15
N GLU A 436 -53.78 0.99 9.28
CA GLU A 436 -54.26 0.06 10.31
C GLU A 436 -55.53 0.58 11.00
N PHE A 437 -55.59 1.86 11.33
CA PHE A 437 -56.78 2.48 11.91
C PHE A 437 -57.97 2.41 10.95
N VAL A 438 -57.79 2.79 9.68
CA VAL A 438 -58.85 2.74 8.67
C VAL A 438 -59.33 1.31 8.44
N SER A 439 -58.41 0.34 8.40
CA SER A 439 -58.73 -1.08 8.32
C SER A 439 -59.54 -1.56 9.52
N SER A 440 -59.13 -1.16 10.73
CA SER A 440 -59.81 -1.50 12.00
C SER A 440 -61.20 -0.88 12.13
N VAL A 441 -61.39 0.33 11.60
CA VAL A 441 -62.70 0.99 11.54
C VAL A 441 -63.62 0.37 10.48
N GLY A 442 -63.12 -0.36 9.48
CA GLY A 442 -63.96 -1.17 8.59
C GLY A 442 -64.99 -0.36 7.76
N ASP A 443 -66.24 -0.83 7.68
CA ASP A 443 -67.32 -0.16 6.94
C ASP A 443 -68.29 0.62 7.84
N PRO A 444 -68.24 1.98 7.83
CA PRO A 444 -69.07 2.82 8.67
C PRO A 444 -70.58 2.68 8.44
N THR A 445 -71.01 2.17 7.28
CA THR A 445 -72.45 2.04 6.97
C THR A 445 -73.17 1.02 7.84
N THR A 446 -72.41 0.16 8.51
CA THR A 446 -72.93 -0.90 9.40
C THR A 446 -73.12 -0.43 10.85
N TYR A 447 -72.71 0.80 11.19
CA TYR A 447 -72.68 1.31 12.56
C TYR A 447 -73.97 2.01 13.00
N SER A 448 -74.23 1.98 14.31
CA SER A 448 -75.27 2.82 14.89
C SER A 448 -74.88 4.30 14.80
N LYS A 449 -75.86 5.19 14.91
CA LYS A 449 -75.62 6.63 14.83
C LYS A 449 -74.71 7.13 15.96
N GLU A 450 -74.78 6.57 17.16
CA GLU A 450 -73.86 6.94 18.25
C GLU A 450 -72.43 6.48 17.96
N VAL A 451 -72.25 5.25 17.48
CA VAL A 451 -70.93 4.69 17.16
C VAL A 451 -70.28 5.44 16.01
N ALA A 452 -71.04 5.77 14.96
CA ALA A 452 -70.55 6.59 13.85
C ALA A 452 -70.16 8.02 14.27
N LYS A 453 -70.87 8.63 15.23
CA LYS A 453 -70.50 9.96 15.78
C LYS A 453 -69.18 9.91 16.53
N GLN A 454 -68.92 8.83 17.23
CA GLN A 454 -67.71 8.66 18.03
C GLN A 454 -66.49 8.39 17.13
N PHE A 455 -66.61 7.47 16.18
CA PHE A 455 -65.55 7.24 15.18
C PHE A 455 -65.26 8.47 14.33
N HIS A 456 -66.27 9.33 14.07
CA HIS A 456 -66.05 10.61 13.42
C HIS A 456 -65.17 11.55 14.26
N ALA A 457 -65.45 11.68 15.57
CA ALA A 457 -64.62 12.50 16.46
C ALA A 457 -63.18 11.97 16.57
N ASP A 458 -63.03 10.65 16.66
CA ASP A 458 -61.75 9.95 16.70
C ASP A 458 -60.94 10.12 15.41
N THR A 459 -61.60 10.02 14.25
CA THR A 459 -60.98 10.21 12.92
C THR A 459 -60.52 11.66 12.72
N VAL A 460 -61.33 12.63 13.15
CA VAL A 460 -60.97 14.07 13.07
C VAL A 460 -59.77 14.36 13.96
N PHE A 461 -59.75 13.86 15.20
CA PHE A 461 -58.62 14.07 16.10
C PHE A 461 -57.32 13.47 15.56
N LEU A 462 -57.34 12.22 15.06
CA LEU A 462 -56.15 11.61 14.48
C LEU A 462 -55.67 12.35 13.24
N LYS A 463 -56.61 12.81 12.40
CA LYS A 463 -56.29 13.61 11.22
C LYS A 463 -55.58 14.91 11.61
N ASP A 464 -56.11 15.65 12.57
CA ASP A 464 -55.50 16.89 13.07
C ASP A 464 -54.11 16.61 13.66
N ALA A 465 -53.95 15.53 14.44
CA ALA A 465 -52.65 15.13 14.99
C ALA A 465 -51.61 14.78 13.88
N PHE A 466 -52.01 14.10 12.81
CA PHE A 466 -51.13 13.78 11.69
C PHE A 466 -50.84 14.99 10.78
N GLU A 467 -51.74 15.96 10.71
CA GLU A 467 -51.53 17.26 10.06
C GLU A 467 -50.51 18.10 10.83
N ASP A 468 -50.61 18.14 12.16
CA ASP A 468 -49.63 18.81 13.04
C ASP A 468 -48.23 18.21 12.92
N LEU A 469 -48.15 16.89 12.69
CA LEU A 469 -46.92 16.14 12.42
C LEU A 469 -46.35 16.36 11.01
N ARG A 470 -47.01 17.15 10.16
CA ARG A 470 -46.59 17.47 8.77
C ARG A 470 -46.33 16.23 7.91
N THR A 471 -47.06 15.15 8.18
CA THR A 471 -46.90 13.84 7.48
C THR A 471 -47.33 13.88 6.02
N GLY A 472 -48.13 14.88 5.63
CA GLY A 472 -48.47 15.19 4.23
C GLY A 472 -49.50 14.27 3.56
N ASN A 473 -49.83 13.11 4.14
CA ASN A 473 -50.78 12.14 3.55
C ASN A 473 -51.88 11.71 4.55
N VAL A 474 -52.96 12.50 4.60
CA VAL A 474 -54.17 12.20 5.40
C VAL A 474 -55.38 11.85 4.51
N GLU A 475 -55.14 11.44 3.27
CA GLU A 475 -56.20 11.17 2.29
C GLU A 475 -57.12 10.03 2.74
N GLN A 476 -56.56 8.96 3.29
CA GLN A 476 -57.35 7.83 3.78
C GLN A 476 -58.25 8.21 4.97
N LEU A 477 -57.74 9.02 5.90
CA LEU A 477 -58.54 9.56 7.01
C LEU A 477 -59.62 10.51 6.51
N SER A 478 -59.30 11.36 5.53
CA SER A 478 -60.28 12.28 4.91
C SER A 478 -61.39 11.52 4.17
N ALA A 479 -61.07 10.41 3.51
CA ALA A 479 -62.06 9.54 2.89
C ALA A 479 -62.94 8.83 3.94
N LEU A 480 -62.35 8.36 5.05
CA LEU A 480 -63.10 7.77 6.15
C LEU A 480 -64.02 8.79 6.84
N GLU A 481 -63.53 10.01 7.08
CA GLU A 481 -64.30 11.15 7.61
C GLU A 481 -65.53 11.43 6.74
N ALA A 482 -65.36 11.50 5.41
CA ALA A 482 -66.45 11.72 4.47
C ALA A 482 -67.50 10.59 4.50
N ARG A 483 -67.06 9.33 4.62
CA ARG A 483 -67.97 8.18 4.77
C ARG A 483 -68.76 8.26 6.08
N LEU A 484 -68.11 8.63 7.18
CA LEU A 484 -68.77 8.81 8.48
C LEU A 484 -69.78 9.97 8.46
N LYS A 485 -69.46 11.10 7.83
CA LYS A 485 -70.39 12.24 7.61
C LYS A 485 -71.63 11.83 6.84
N ASN A 486 -71.48 11.03 5.78
CA ASN A 486 -72.61 10.50 4.99
C ASN A 486 -73.55 9.62 5.83
N VAL A 487 -73.01 8.77 6.71
CA VAL A 487 -73.81 7.94 7.64
C VAL A 487 -74.55 8.80 8.67
N LEU A 488 -73.90 9.87 9.14
CA LEU A 488 -74.48 10.80 10.11
C LEU A 488 -75.48 11.78 9.49
N LYS A 489 -75.46 11.94 8.16
CA LYS A 489 -76.18 12.97 7.38
C LYS A 489 -75.82 14.38 7.85
N VAL A 490 -74.52 14.61 8.10
CA VAL A 490 -73.96 15.89 8.54
C VAL A 490 -72.99 16.41 7.50
#